data_AF-A0A2T5HK84-F1
#
_entry.id   AF-A0A2T5HK84-F1
#
_cell.length_a   1.000
_cell.length_b   1.000
_cell.length_c   1.000
_cell.angle_alpha   90.00
_cell.angle_beta   90.00
_cell.angle_gamma   90.00
#
_symmetry.space_group_name_H-M   'P 1'
#
loop_
_entity.id
_entity.type
_entity.pdbx_description
1 polymer ?
#
loop_
_entity_poly.entity_id
_entity_poly.type
_entity_poly.pdbx_seq_one_letter_code
_entity_poly.pdbx_strand_id
1 'polypeptide(L)'
;MGSNVKRLDPQFSLATSENRSSQRVVIVAGGAGFIGSNLCRRLLAQGDRVICVDNLETGRLSNIGALMQEPDFRFFLHDIVEPFSI
;
A
#
# COMPACT_ATOMS: atom_id res chain seq x y z
N MET A 1 20.64 5.54 -11.10
CA MET A 1 20.77 4.09 -10.88
C MET A 1 20.20 3.77 -9.50
N GLY A 2 19.05 3.10 -9.42
CA GLY A 2 18.37 2.78 -8.16
C GLY A 2 16.86 2.83 -8.34
N SER A 3 16.30 1.81 -8.98
CA SER A 3 14.86 1.68 -9.24
C SER A 3 14.09 1.57 -7.92
N ASN A 4 13.43 2.65 -7.49
CA ASN A 4 12.48 2.66 -6.37
C ASN A 4 11.15 1.94 -6.68
N VAL A 5 11.11 1.13 -7.74
CA VAL A 5 10.05 0.14 -7.94
C VAL A 5 10.33 -0.99 -6.96
N LYS A 6 9.80 -0.86 -5.74
CA LYS A 6 9.79 -1.94 -4.76
C LYS A 6 9.02 -3.10 -5.39
N ARG A 7 9.74 -4.09 -5.91
CA ARG A 7 9.19 -5.45 -6.06
C ARG A 7 8.55 -5.81 -4.73
N LEU A 8 7.41 -6.49 -4.75
CA LEU A 8 6.78 -6.91 -3.52
C LEU A 8 7.81 -7.60 -2.63
N ASP A 9 7.95 -7.06 -1.44
CA ASP A 9 8.86 -7.58 -0.44
C ASP A 9 8.26 -8.90 0.08
N PRO A 10 8.95 -10.04 -0.06
CA PRO A 10 8.50 -11.30 0.55
C PRO A 10 8.32 -11.18 2.07
N GLN A 11 8.93 -10.19 2.73
CA GLN A 11 8.72 -9.90 4.16
C GLN A 11 7.40 -9.17 4.45
N PHE A 12 6.67 -8.71 3.43
CA PHE A 12 5.25 -8.39 3.58
C PHE A 12 4.40 -9.66 3.78
N SER A 13 5.00 -10.85 3.65
CA SER A 13 4.38 -12.13 3.97
C SER A 13 4.48 -12.46 5.47
N LEU A 14 3.34 -12.27 6.14
CA LEU A 14 2.77 -13.09 7.22
C LEU A 14 3.49 -13.22 8.59
N ALA A 15 4.68 -12.68 8.82
CA ALA A 15 5.41 -12.96 10.07
C ALA A 15 5.74 -11.73 10.92
N THR A 16 4.81 -11.29 11.78
CA THR A 16 5.15 -10.70 13.10
C THR A 16 4.06 -10.98 14.15
N SER A 17 4.33 -11.98 14.98
CA SER A 17 3.82 -12.28 16.33
C SER A 17 2.31 -12.46 16.57
N GLU A 18 2.01 -13.70 16.98
CA GLU A 18 0.95 -14.21 17.85
C GLU A 18 -0.31 -13.35 18.10
N ASN A 19 -1.45 -13.89 17.65
CA ASN A 19 -2.82 -13.49 17.93
C ASN A 19 -3.32 -12.14 17.36
N ARG A 20 -3.30 -11.99 16.03
CA ARG A 20 -4.12 -11.00 15.32
C ARG A 20 -5.06 -11.68 14.32
N SER A 21 -6.07 -12.38 14.84
CA SER A 21 -7.06 -13.14 14.06
C SER A 21 -7.90 -12.30 13.08
N SER A 22 -7.78 -10.97 13.09
CA SER A 22 -8.56 -10.03 12.28
C SER A 22 -7.75 -9.15 11.32
N GLN A 23 -6.42 -9.25 11.28
CA GLN A 23 -5.61 -8.39 10.40
C GLN A 23 -5.74 -8.81 8.93
N ARG A 24 -6.33 -7.94 8.10
CA ARG A 24 -6.49 -8.18 6.67
C ARG A 24 -5.31 -7.58 5.90
N VAL A 25 -5.07 -8.13 4.72
CA VAL A 25 -4.27 -7.46 3.68
C VAL A 25 -5.26 -6.85 2.69
N VAL A 26 -5.18 -5.53 2.51
CA VAL A 26 -6.10 -4.76 1.67
C VAL A 26 -5.33 -4.08 0.55
N ILE A 27 -5.78 -4.30 -0.68
CA ILE A 27 -5.26 -3.59 -1.86
C ILE A 27 -6.17 -2.40 -2.13
N VAL A 28 -5.58 -1.22 -2.31
CA VAL A 28 -6.30 0.01 -2.66
C VAL A 28 -5.79 0.51 -4.00
N ALA A 29 -6.58 0.30 -5.06
CA ALA A 29 -6.35 0.93 -6.36
C ALA A 29 -6.69 2.42 -6.29
N GLY A 30 -5.86 3.28 -6.92
CA GLY A 30 -5.98 4.73 -6.79
C GLY A 30 -5.60 5.26 -5.40
N GLY A 31 -4.77 4.52 -4.66
CA GLY A 31 -4.47 4.80 -3.26
C GLY A 31 -3.65 6.08 -3.02
N ALA A 32 -3.05 6.68 -4.06
CA ALA A 32 -2.38 7.98 -3.98
C ALA A 32 -3.31 9.15 -4.38
N GLY A 33 -4.56 8.87 -4.76
CA GLY A 33 -5.60 9.86 -4.99
C GLY A 33 -6.19 10.47 -3.71
N PHE A 34 -7.18 11.37 -3.86
CA PHE A 34 -7.83 12.03 -2.72
C PHE A 34 -8.56 11.04 -1.81
N ILE A 35 -9.49 10.25 -2.35
CA ILE A 35 -10.25 9.28 -1.55
C ILE A 35 -9.35 8.11 -1.12
N GLY A 36 -8.55 7.58 -2.05
CA GLY A 36 -7.69 6.43 -1.81
C GLY A 36 -6.71 6.64 -0.66
N SER A 37 -6.03 7.79 -0.58
CA SER A 37 -5.07 8.05 0.49
C SER A 37 -5.72 8.17 1.87
N ASN A 38 -6.93 8.71 1.95
CA ASN A 38 -7.71 8.75 3.19
C ASN A 38 -8.19 7.34 3.60
N LEU A 39 -8.60 6.51 2.63
CA LEU A 39 -8.96 5.12 2.88
C LEU A 39 -7.75 4.31 3.38
N CYS A 40 -6.58 4.46 2.75
CA CYS A 40 -5.34 3.84 3.19
C CYS A 40 -5.04 4.20 4.66
N ARG A 41 -5.14 5.49 5.02
CA ARG A 41 -4.93 5.95 6.40
C ARG A 41 -5.92 5.31 7.38
N ARG A 42 -7.20 5.22 6.99
CA ARG A 42 -8.25 4.63 7.84
C ARG A 42 -8.02 3.14 8.09
N LEU A 43 -7.63 2.38 7.06
CA LEU A 43 -7.36 0.95 7.13
C LEU A 43 -6.12 0.66 8.01
N LEU A 44 -5.03 1.41 7.81
CA LEU A 44 -3.85 1.31 8.67
C LEU A 44 -4.19 1.60 10.14
N ALA A 45 -5.01 2.62 10.41
CA ALA A 45 -5.46 2.94 11.76
C ALA A 45 -6.38 1.86 12.38
N GLN A 46 -6.99 0.98 11.56
CA GLN A 46 -7.72 -0.20 12.04
C GLN A 46 -6.79 -1.40 12.30
N GLY A 47 -5.51 -1.26 11.99
CA GLY A 47 -4.51 -2.31 12.08
C GLY A 47 -4.40 -3.16 10.82
N ASP A 48 -5.10 -2.84 9.72
CA ASP A 48 -4.97 -3.59 8.47
C ASP A 48 -3.65 -3.25 7.76
N ARG A 49 -3.14 -4.22 6.98
CA ARG A 49 -1.98 -4.02 6.11
C ARG A 49 -2.45 -3.54 4.76
N VAL A 50 -1.86 -2.47 4.24
CA VAL A 50 -2.35 -1.78 3.04
C VAL A 50 -1.31 -1.80 1.93
N ILE A 51 -1.72 -2.30 0.77
CA ILE A 51 -0.99 -2.19 -0.50
C ILE A 51 -1.70 -1.13 -1.35
N CYS A 52 -1.12 0.06 -1.44
CA CYS A 52 -1.56 1.13 -2.31
C CYS A 52 -1.04 0.88 -3.73
N VAL A 53 -1.93 0.75 -4.71
CA VAL A 53 -1.61 0.63 -6.13
C VAL A 53 -2.11 1.89 -6.85
N ASP A 54 -1.23 2.61 -7.52
CA ASP A 54 -1.58 3.85 -8.22
C ASP A 54 -0.57 4.12 -9.35
N ASN A 55 -1.03 4.57 -10.52
CA ASN A 55 -0.17 4.95 -11.65
C ASN A 55 0.26 6.42 -11.60
N LEU A 56 -0.24 7.19 -10.61
CA LEU A 56 0.00 8.62 -10.39
C LEU A 56 -0.48 9.53 -11.52
N GLU A 57 -1.45 9.10 -12.34
CA GLU A 57 -2.01 9.93 -13.41
C GLU A 57 -2.65 11.21 -12.85
N THR A 58 -3.45 11.07 -11.79
CA THR A 58 -4.01 12.21 -11.02
C THR A 58 -3.68 12.16 -9.52
N GLY A 59 -3.18 11.00 -9.06
CA GLY A 59 -2.67 10.80 -7.70
C GLY A 59 -1.39 11.60 -7.44
N ARG A 60 -1.05 11.80 -6.16
CA ARG A 60 0.18 12.50 -5.76
C ARG A 60 0.86 11.77 -4.62
N LEU A 61 2.18 11.61 -4.71
CA LEU A 61 2.99 11.03 -3.63
C LEU A 61 2.83 11.80 -2.31
N SER A 62 2.59 13.11 -2.36
CA SER A 62 2.32 13.93 -1.17
C SER A 62 1.11 13.45 -0.37
N ASN A 63 0.11 12.82 -1.01
CA ASN A 63 -1.10 12.33 -0.35
C ASN A 63 -0.81 11.10 0.55
N ILE A 64 0.21 10.31 0.19
CA ILE A 64 0.62 9.10 0.92
C ILE A 64 1.97 9.26 1.61
N GLY A 65 2.61 10.43 1.54
CA GLY A 65 3.96 10.65 2.05
C GLY A 65 4.12 10.31 3.53
N ALA A 66 3.12 10.64 4.35
CA ALA A 66 3.10 10.26 5.76
C ALA A 66 2.94 8.75 5.98
N LEU A 67 2.22 8.06 5.08
CA LEU A 67 1.96 6.62 5.18
C LEU A 67 3.17 5.79 4.76
N MET A 68 4.11 6.34 3.98
CA MET A 68 5.31 5.62 3.52
C MET A 68 6.22 5.14 4.66
N GLN A 69 6.09 5.72 5.86
CA GLN A 69 6.83 5.34 7.05
C GLN A 69 6.12 4.26 7.88
N GLU A 70 4.85 3.95 7.57
CA GLU A 70 4.09 2.93 8.28
C GLU A 70 4.60 1.53 7.90
N PRO A 71 4.94 0.67 8.87
CA PRO A 71 5.51 -0.65 8.60
C PRO A 71 4.54 -1.55 7.81
N ASP A 72 3.24 -1.32 8.00
CA ASP A 72 2.14 -2.08 7.39
C ASP A 72 1.62 -1.45 6.07
N PHE A 73 2.28 -0.41 5.55
CA PHE A 73 1.95 0.23 4.27
C PHE A 73 2.98 -0.07 3.19
N ARG A 74 2.51 -0.38 1.98
CA ARG A 74 3.35 -0.51 0.78
C ARG A 74 2.71 0.26 -0.36
N PHE A 75 3.55 0.91 -1.18
CA PHE A 75 3.14 1.58 -2.40
C PHE A 75 3.72 0.83 -3.61
N PHE A 76 2.85 0.56 -4.58
CA PHE A 76 3.17 -0.06 -5.85
C PHE A 76 2.76 0.87 -6.98
N LEU A 77 3.76 1.46 -7.65
CA LEU A 77 3.55 2.31 -8.82
C LEU A 77 3.20 1.42 -10.02
N HIS A 78 1.92 1.34 -10.37
CA HIS A 78 1.43 0.44 -11.40
C HIS A 78 0.08 0.88 -11.95
N ASP A 79 -0.13 0.61 -13.24
CA ASP A 79 -1.42 0.82 -13.89
C ASP A 79 -2.33 -0.40 -13.71
N ILE A 80 -3.48 -0.22 -13.08
CA ILE A 80 -4.37 -1.31 -12.69
C ILE A 80 -4.95 -2.08 -13.88
N VAL A 81 -4.93 -1.51 -15.09
CA VAL A 81 -5.40 -2.21 -16.30
C VAL A 81 -4.39 -3.25 -16.78
N GLU A 82 -3.12 -3.11 -16.40
CA GLU A 82 -2.06 -4.05 -16.74
C GLU A 82 -1.98 -5.17 -15.70
N PRO A 83 -1.78 -6.44 -16.11
CA PRO A 83 -1.56 -7.53 -15.17
C PRO A 83 -0.34 -7.28 -14.27
N PHE A 84 -0.46 -7.62 -12.99
CA PHE A 84 0.66 -7.60 -12.03
C PHE A 84 0.57 -8.77 -11.05
N SER A 85 1.70 -9.08 -10.42
CA SER A 85 1.81 -10.13 -9.42
C SER A 85 2.28 -9.55 -8.09
N ILE A 86 1.64 -10.02 -7.02
CA ILE A 86 1.94 -9.66 -5.64
C ILE A 86 2.15 -10.93 -4.81
#